data_AF-A0A6C0JI30-F1
#
_entry.id   AF-A0A6C0JI30-F1
#
_cell.length_a   1.000
_cell.length_b   1.000
_cell.length_c   1.000
_cell.angle_alpha   90.00
_cell.angle_beta   90.00
_cell.angle_gamma   90.00
#
_symmetry.space_group_name_H-M   'P 1'
#
loop_
_entity.id
_entity.type
_entity.pdbx_description
1 polymer ?
#
loop_
_entity_poly.entity_id
_entity_poly.type
_entity_poly.pdbx_seq_one_letter_code
_entity_poly.pdbx_strand_id
1 'polypeptide(L)'
;MNFVRPESVENRYNLTSTNQQFPNTKRNGRVPNMLDPALQELSARQYSLYEEKPVFLGSDIRQQLIGNVHHATPLNTAFFSKSNIDYIQQAIQDQVFLMSGNKHRIDRQNDDDVKLIMRSYYMMFGRNNPNTVESDIADLNARVIGFSSARIFSELDFYLFYRQDIAEFAPPIANPMDVHVKGTRTGELKSFF
;
A
#
# COMPACT_ATOMS: atom_id res chain seq x y z
N MET A 1 -24.62 -31.84 5.41
CA MET A 1 -23.91 -31.24 4.26
C MET A 1 -22.58 -30.69 4.77
N ASN A 2 -21.45 -31.23 4.33
CA ASN A 2 -20.13 -30.69 4.69
C ASN A 2 -19.77 -29.56 3.73
N PHE A 3 -19.88 -28.33 4.18
CA PHE A 3 -19.36 -27.18 3.46
C PHE A 3 -17.83 -27.20 3.55
N VAL A 4 -17.19 -27.31 2.39
CA VAL A 4 -15.73 -27.18 2.26
C VAL A 4 -15.36 -25.77 2.68
N ARG A 5 -14.43 -25.64 3.63
CA ARG A 5 -13.98 -24.33 4.11
C ARG A 5 -13.18 -23.64 3.00
N PRO A 6 -13.30 -22.33 2.77
CA PRO A 6 -12.59 -21.64 1.70
C PRO A 6 -11.06 -21.78 1.82
N GLU A 7 -10.56 -21.96 3.04
CA GLU A 7 -9.15 -22.26 3.34
C GLU A 7 -8.66 -23.67 2.94
N SER A 8 -9.57 -24.61 2.67
CA SER A 8 -9.23 -25.97 2.20
C SER A 8 -9.27 -26.13 0.67
N VAL A 9 -9.57 -25.05 -0.06
CA VAL A 9 -9.56 -25.08 -1.53
C VAL A 9 -8.18 -24.62 -2.00
N GLU A 10 -7.35 -25.57 -2.45
CA GLU A 10 -6.07 -25.24 -3.07
C GLU A 10 -6.28 -24.34 -4.30
N ASN A 11 -5.60 -23.20 -4.33
CA ASN A 11 -5.59 -22.29 -5.47
C ASN A 11 -4.92 -22.97 -6.67
N ARG A 12 -5.73 -23.55 -7.57
CA ARG A 12 -5.27 -24.20 -8.81
C ARG A 12 -4.75 -23.23 -9.87
N TYR A 13 -4.73 -21.93 -9.60
CA TYR A 13 -4.09 -20.93 -10.47
C TYR A 13 -2.56 -20.84 -10.28
N ASN A 14 -1.99 -21.63 -9.37
CA ASN A 14 -0.54 -21.70 -9.14
C ASN A 14 0.15 -22.82 -9.94
N LEU A 15 -0.48 -23.37 -10.99
CA LEU A 15 0.04 -24.52 -11.75
C LEU A 15 1.31 -24.23 -12.59
N THR A 16 1.82 -23.01 -12.60
CA THR A 16 3.15 -22.67 -13.15
C THR A 16 4.16 -22.20 -12.11
N SER A 17 3.77 -22.06 -10.83
CA SER A 17 4.70 -21.69 -9.77
C SER A 17 5.01 -22.91 -8.93
N THR A 18 5.89 -23.77 -9.45
CA THR A 18 6.47 -24.86 -8.69
C THR A 18 7.38 -24.31 -7.58
N ASN A 19 6.80 -23.91 -6.45
CA ASN A 19 7.55 -23.54 -5.24
C ASN A 19 8.02 -24.76 -4.41
N GLN A 20 7.84 -26.00 -4.91
CA GLN A 20 8.32 -27.22 -4.25
C GLN A 20 9.51 -27.92 -4.93
N GLN A 21 9.77 -27.70 -6.23
CA GLN A 21 10.89 -28.38 -6.93
C GLN A 21 12.20 -27.57 -6.90
N PHE A 22 12.14 -26.27 -6.61
CA PHE A 22 13.34 -25.44 -6.56
C PHE A 22 13.49 -24.87 -5.15
N PRO A 23 14.56 -25.22 -4.41
CA PRO A 23 14.88 -24.49 -3.20
C PRO A 23 15.10 -23.02 -3.57
N ASN A 24 14.66 -22.11 -2.70
CA ASN A 24 14.89 -20.66 -2.86
C ASN A 24 16.32 -20.42 -3.38
N THR A 25 16.45 -19.60 -4.42
CA THR A 25 17.74 -19.41 -5.10
C THR A 25 18.78 -18.98 -4.06
N LYS A 26 19.88 -19.75 -3.94
CA LYS A 26 20.98 -19.33 -3.07
C LYS A 26 21.58 -18.07 -3.68
N ARG A 27 21.49 -16.94 -2.97
CA ARG A 27 22.05 -15.66 -3.39
C ARG A 27 23.56 -15.80 -3.58
N ASN A 28 23.98 -15.91 -4.83
CA ASN A 28 25.36 -16.10 -5.25
C ASN A 28 25.84 -14.96 -6.18
N GLY A 29 25.06 -13.89 -6.30
CA GLY A 29 25.41 -12.69 -7.05
C GLY A 29 26.35 -11.74 -6.30
N ARG A 30 26.97 -10.80 -7.04
CA ARG A 30 27.85 -9.76 -6.47
C ARG A 30 27.11 -8.63 -5.75
N VAL A 31 25.81 -8.46 -6.02
CA VAL A 31 24.99 -7.45 -5.35
C VAL A 31 24.54 -8.01 -4.01
N PRO A 32 24.88 -7.34 -2.89
CA PRO A 32 24.59 -7.86 -1.58
C PRO A 32 23.10 -7.67 -1.25
N ASN A 33 22.57 -8.52 -0.37
CA ASN A 33 21.15 -8.58 -0.07
C ASN A 33 20.69 -7.36 0.74
N MET A 34 19.72 -6.59 0.25
CA MET A 34 19.16 -5.44 1.00
C MET A 34 18.44 -5.84 2.31
N LEU A 35 18.00 -7.09 2.44
CA LEU A 35 17.44 -7.67 3.66
C LEU A 35 18.52 -8.26 4.58
N ASP A 36 19.80 -8.20 4.22
CA ASP A 36 20.88 -8.61 5.10
C ASP A 36 20.98 -7.59 6.25
N PRO A 37 20.79 -8.01 7.52
CA PRO A 37 20.89 -7.11 8.66
C PRO A 37 22.25 -6.39 8.73
N ALA A 38 23.32 -6.98 8.17
CA ALA A 38 24.65 -6.34 8.15
C ALA A 38 24.76 -5.12 7.23
N LEU A 39 23.88 -4.97 6.23
CA LEU A 39 23.89 -3.85 5.28
C LEU A 39 22.91 -2.73 5.64
N GLN A 40 21.95 -3.04 6.49
CA GLN A 40 20.89 -2.12 6.89
C GLN A 40 21.45 -0.88 7.62
N GLU A 41 22.59 -1.03 8.29
CA GLU A 41 23.27 0.09 8.97
C GLU A 41 23.97 1.06 7.99
N LEU A 42 24.29 0.62 6.76
CA LEU A 42 25.03 1.43 5.78
C LEU A 42 24.12 2.29 4.90
N SER A 43 22.86 1.88 4.68
CA SER A 43 21.90 2.62 3.85
C SER A 43 21.13 3.73 4.61
N ALA A 44 21.30 3.82 5.94
CA ALA A 44 20.38 4.54 6.83
C ALA A 44 20.64 6.06 7.01
N ARG A 45 21.47 6.72 6.19
CA ARG A 45 21.50 8.19 6.19
C ARG A 45 20.42 8.72 5.25
N GLN A 46 19.19 8.72 5.75
CA GLN A 46 18.06 9.36 5.10
C GLN A 46 18.35 10.88 5.00
N TYR A 47 18.79 11.32 3.83
CA TYR A 47 18.98 12.74 3.56
C TYR A 47 17.60 13.35 3.26
N SER A 48 17.13 14.25 4.11
CA SER A 48 15.91 15.01 3.80
C SER A 48 16.21 15.96 2.66
N LEU A 49 15.61 15.71 1.49
CA LEU A 49 15.68 16.62 0.33
C LEU A 49 14.84 17.88 0.55
N TYR A 50 13.98 17.89 1.57
CA TYR A 50 13.05 18.96 1.87
C TYR A 50 13.43 19.67 3.17
N GLU A 51 13.35 21.00 3.13
CA GLU A 51 13.51 21.88 4.27
C GLU A 51 12.16 22.03 4.98
N GLU A 52 12.10 21.69 6.27
CA GLU A 52 10.92 21.94 7.09
C GLU A 52 10.79 23.45 7.33
N LYS A 53 9.74 24.05 6.77
CA LYS A 53 9.45 25.47 7.02
C LYS A 53 8.77 25.63 8.37
N PRO A 54 9.18 26.63 9.19
CA PRO A 54 8.53 26.90 10.45
C PRO A 54 7.07 27.29 10.20
N VAL A 55 6.16 26.72 11.00
CA VAL A 55 4.74 27.08 10.99
C VAL A 55 4.62 28.54 11.43
N PHE A 56 3.96 29.39 10.63
CA PHE A 56 3.71 30.78 11.03
C PHE A 56 2.92 30.80 12.35
N LEU A 57 3.50 31.39 13.39
CA LEU A 57 2.88 31.58 14.71
C LEU A 57 1.49 32.21 14.55
N GLY A 58 0.45 31.50 15.01
CA GLY A 58 -0.94 31.97 15.01
C GLY A 58 -1.78 31.61 13.77
N SER A 59 -1.25 30.81 12.83
CA SER A 59 -2.04 30.38 11.67
C SER A 59 -2.95 29.19 12.03
N ASP A 60 -4.26 29.47 12.12
CA ASP A 60 -5.31 28.45 12.24
C ASP A 60 -5.26 27.51 11.02
N ILE A 61 -5.32 26.18 11.23
CA ILE A 61 -5.27 25.17 10.16
C ILE A 61 -6.37 25.44 9.13
N ARG A 62 -7.56 25.83 9.62
CA ARG A 62 -8.68 26.24 8.76
C ARG A 62 -8.31 27.48 7.93
N GLN A 63 -7.63 28.47 8.52
CA GLN A 63 -7.20 29.66 7.79
C GLN A 63 -6.16 29.33 6.71
N GLN A 64 -5.21 28.44 6.99
CA GLN A 64 -4.25 27.94 6.01
C GLN A 64 -4.97 27.24 4.83
N LEU A 65 -5.98 26.42 5.14
CA LEU A 65 -6.65 25.58 4.16
C LEU A 65 -7.79 26.26 3.39
N ILE A 66 -8.49 27.22 3.96
CA ILE A 66 -9.66 27.82 3.30
C ILE A 66 -9.80 29.33 3.56
N GLY A 67 -8.89 29.94 4.32
CA GLY A 67 -9.05 31.30 4.85
C GLY A 67 -9.23 32.41 3.82
N ASN A 68 -8.72 32.24 2.60
CA ASN A 68 -8.87 33.22 1.53
C ASN A 68 -10.21 33.14 0.80
N VAL A 69 -10.93 32.03 0.93
CA VAL A 69 -12.15 31.73 0.15
C VAL A 69 -13.39 31.68 1.04
N HIS A 70 -13.25 31.12 2.25
CA HIS A 70 -14.37 30.90 3.16
C HIS A 70 -14.15 31.56 4.52
N HIS A 71 -15.23 32.11 5.06
CA HIS A 71 -15.32 32.56 6.44
C HIS A 71 -15.46 31.37 7.40
N ALA A 72 -15.24 31.61 8.69
CA ALA A 72 -15.42 30.58 9.71
C ALA A 72 -16.90 30.17 9.82
N THR A 73 -17.16 28.87 9.73
CA THR A 73 -18.47 28.25 9.96
C THR A 73 -18.31 27.17 11.04
N PRO A 74 -19.39 26.78 11.74
CA PRO A 74 -19.31 25.69 12.72
C PRO A 74 -18.78 24.39 12.10
N LEU A 75 -19.19 24.10 10.85
CA LEU A 75 -18.74 22.93 10.10
C LEU A 75 -17.25 22.96 9.82
N ASN A 76 -16.71 24.04 9.23
CA ASN A 76 -15.31 24.06 8.84
C ASN A 76 -14.35 24.18 10.02
N THR A 77 -14.77 24.84 11.10
CA THR A 77 -13.97 24.96 12.32
C THR A 77 -13.83 23.59 13.00
N ALA A 78 -14.92 22.82 13.05
CA ALA A 78 -14.89 21.46 13.59
C ALA A 78 -14.16 20.48 12.66
N PHE A 79 -14.41 20.53 11.36
CA PHE A 79 -13.82 19.60 10.39
C PHE A 79 -12.30 19.77 10.26
N PHE A 80 -11.79 21.00 10.23
CA PHE A 80 -10.34 21.26 10.16
C PHE A 80 -9.65 21.37 11.53
N SER A 81 -10.34 20.97 12.61
CA SER A 81 -9.76 20.93 13.95
C SER A 81 -8.64 19.89 14.04
N LYS A 82 -7.62 20.16 14.87
CA LYS A 82 -6.52 19.23 15.12
C LYS A 82 -7.03 17.87 15.62
N SER A 83 -8.02 17.86 16.52
CA SER A 83 -8.65 16.65 17.02
C SER A 83 -9.30 15.81 15.91
N ASN A 84 -9.94 16.44 14.92
CA ASN A 84 -10.55 15.70 13.82
C ASN A 84 -9.49 15.13 12.86
N ILE A 85 -8.39 15.86 12.63
CA ILE A 85 -7.26 15.36 11.85
C ILE A 85 -6.64 14.13 12.52
N ASP A 86 -6.42 14.18 13.84
CA ASP A 86 -5.90 13.04 14.60
C ASP A 86 -6.84 11.84 14.56
N TYR A 87 -8.15 12.08 14.65
CA TYR A 87 -9.17 11.05 14.48
C TYR A 87 -9.13 10.40 13.09
N ILE A 88 -9.08 11.21 12.02
CA ILE A 88 -9.00 10.73 10.63
C ILE A 88 -7.73 9.88 10.44
N GLN A 89 -6.58 10.33 10.98
CA GLN A 89 -5.32 9.60 10.89
C GLN A 89 -5.41 8.21 11.55
N GLN A 90 -5.98 8.12 12.75
CA GLN A 90 -6.19 6.83 13.43
C GLN A 90 -7.17 5.95 12.64
N ALA A 91 -8.28 6.52 12.17
CA ALA A 91 -9.26 5.78 11.39
C ALA A 91 -8.70 5.25 10.06
N ILE A 92 -7.79 6.00 9.41
CA ILE A 92 -7.07 5.52 8.21
C ILE A 92 -6.18 4.32 8.57
N GLN A 93 -5.41 4.39 9.66
CA GLN A 93 -4.56 3.28 10.10
C GLN A 93 -5.37 2.02 10.37
N ASP A 94 -6.48 2.17 11.09
CA ASP A 94 -7.36 1.05 11.45
C ASP A 94 -8.05 0.48 10.20
N GLN A 95 -8.51 1.34 9.29
CA GLN A 95 -9.15 0.91 8.04
C GLN A 95 -8.16 0.15 7.15
N VAL A 96 -6.92 0.61 7.00
CA VAL A 96 -5.89 -0.10 6.21
C VAL A 96 -5.52 -1.43 6.89
N PHE A 97 -5.43 -1.44 8.21
CA PHE A 97 -5.19 -2.68 8.96
C PHE A 97 -6.28 -3.72 8.71
N LEU A 98 -7.56 -3.31 8.75
CA LEU A 98 -8.69 -4.17 8.41
C LEU A 98 -8.65 -4.64 6.95
N MET A 99 -8.38 -3.75 6.00
CA MET A 99 -8.26 -4.08 4.57
C MET A 99 -7.15 -5.09 4.28
N SER A 100 -6.06 -5.06 5.04
CA SER A 100 -4.96 -6.02 4.96
C SER A 100 -5.27 -7.41 5.52
N GLY A 101 -6.49 -7.63 6.06
CA GLY A 101 -6.84 -8.84 6.79
C GLY A 101 -6.10 -8.94 8.13
N ASN A 102 -5.90 -7.80 8.81
CA ASN A 102 -5.22 -7.68 10.11
C ASN A 102 -3.73 -8.08 10.07
N LYS A 103 -3.05 -7.88 8.95
CA LYS A 103 -1.64 -8.27 8.75
C LYS A 103 -0.66 -7.12 8.83
N HIS A 104 -1.03 -5.95 8.31
CA HIS A 104 -0.12 -4.83 8.13
C HIS A 104 -0.65 -3.59 8.84
N ARG A 105 0.11 -3.11 9.84
CA ARG A 105 -0.15 -1.83 10.52
C ARG A 105 0.77 -0.77 9.95
N ILE A 106 0.18 0.31 9.44
CA ILE A 106 0.91 1.44 8.88
C ILE A 106 1.14 2.52 9.94
N ASP A 107 2.16 3.34 9.71
CA ASP A 107 2.44 4.52 10.53
C ASP A 107 1.52 5.69 10.17
N ARG A 108 1.63 6.78 10.93
CA ARG A 108 0.91 8.03 10.65
C ARG A 108 1.38 8.61 9.31
N GLN A 109 0.43 9.03 8.50
CA GLN A 109 0.71 9.63 7.20
C GLN A 109 1.07 11.11 7.36
N ASN A 110 1.68 11.72 6.33
CA ASN A 110 1.99 13.14 6.34
C ASN A 110 0.71 13.97 6.55
N ASP A 111 0.71 14.81 7.58
CA ASP A 111 -0.45 15.64 7.94
C ASP A 111 -0.82 16.63 6.83
N ASP A 112 0.13 17.10 6.03
CA ASP A 112 -0.15 18.07 4.95
C ASP A 112 -0.89 17.42 3.77
N ASP A 113 -0.59 16.16 3.45
CA ASP A 113 -1.31 15.40 2.43
C ASP A 113 -2.76 15.13 2.87
N VAL A 114 -2.95 14.74 4.13
CA VAL A 114 -4.29 14.53 4.71
C VAL A 114 -5.07 15.84 4.71
N LYS A 115 -4.47 16.97 5.12
CA LYS A 115 -5.10 18.29 5.06
C LYS A 115 -5.49 18.68 3.64
N LEU A 116 -4.67 18.36 2.63
CA LEU A 116 -4.97 18.63 1.23
C LEU A 116 -6.19 17.84 0.75
N ILE A 117 -6.28 16.56 1.11
CA ILE A 117 -7.43 15.70 0.82
C ILE A 117 -8.68 16.19 1.56
N MET A 118 -8.56 16.56 2.83
CA MET A 118 -9.67 17.16 3.59
C MET A 118 -10.17 18.44 2.91
N ARG A 119 -9.25 19.31 2.47
CA ARG A 119 -9.59 20.54 1.75
C ARG A 119 -10.36 20.24 0.46
N SER A 120 -9.91 19.28 -0.35
CA SER A 120 -10.58 18.97 -1.61
C SER A 120 -12.01 18.50 -1.39
N TYR A 121 -12.23 17.55 -0.47
CA TYR A 121 -13.56 17.05 -0.14
C TYR A 121 -14.46 18.13 0.47
N TYR A 122 -13.93 18.98 1.36
CA TYR A 122 -14.70 20.10 1.90
C TYR A 122 -15.16 21.07 0.80
N MET A 123 -14.28 21.43 -0.15
CA MET A 123 -14.65 22.34 -1.24
C MET A 123 -15.72 21.75 -2.16
N MET A 124 -15.70 20.42 -2.36
CA MET A 124 -16.66 19.75 -3.26
C MET A 124 -18.01 19.47 -2.59
N PHE A 125 -18.02 19.10 -1.31
CA PHE A 125 -19.22 18.58 -0.63
C PHE A 125 -19.67 19.40 0.60
N GLY A 126 -18.93 20.44 0.99
CA GLY A 126 -19.21 21.25 2.18
C GLY A 126 -20.47 22.10 2.05
N ARG A 127 -21.59 21.63 2.61
CA ARG A 127 -22.90 22.33 2.58
C ARG A 127 -22.99 23.53 3.51
N ASN A 128 -22.23 23.54 4.61
CA ASN A 128 -22.23 24.59 5.63
C ASN A 128 -23.61 24.91 6.22
N ASN A 129 -24.49 23.92 6.35
CA ASN A 129 -25.78 24.09 7.00
C ASN A 129 -25.64 23.93 8.54
N PRO A 130 -26.00 24.94 9.35
CA PRO A 130 -25.83 24.89 10.80
C PRO A 130 -26.66 23.80 11.49
N ASN A 131 -27.71 23.29 10.85
CA ASN A 131 -28.59 22.27 11.44
C ASN A 131 -28.08 20.84 11.22
N THR A 132 -27.16 20.62 10.28
CA THR A 132 -26.70 19.28 9.84
C THR A 132 -25.20 19.08 10.03
N VAL A 133 -24.58 19.87 10.91
CA VAL A 133 -23.12 19.91 11.07
C VAL A 133 -22.55 18.53 11.41
N GLU A 134 -23.15 17.80 12.35
CA GLU A 134 -22.67 16.47 12.75
C GLU A 134 -22.72 15.46 11.60
N SER A 135 -23.83 15.41 10.87
CA SER A 135 -23.96 14.52 9.71
C SER A 135 -23.04 14.89 8.56
N ASP A 136 -22.82 16.19 8.33
CA ASP A 136 -21.93 16.67 7.28
C ASP A 136 -20.46 16.36 7.64
N ILE A 137 -20.07 16.46 8.92
CA ILE A 137 -18.73 16.05 9.38
C ILE A 137 -18.54 14.55 9.19
N ALA A 138 -19.53 13.74 9.57
CA ALA A 138 -19.44 12.28 9.42
C ALA A 138 -19.30 11.87 7.95
N ASP A 139 -20.07 12.48 7.04
CA ASP A 139 -19.98 12.23 5.59
C ASP A 139 -18.61 12.65 5.03
N LEU A 140 -18.12 13.86 5.39
CA LEU A 140 -16.81 14.33 4.95
C LEU A 140 -15.67 13.44 5.47
N ASN A 141 -15.71 13.07 6.75
CA ASN A 141 -14.72 12.18 7.35
C ASN A 141 -14.71 10.81 6.65
N ALA A 142 -15.90 10.23 6.40
CA ALA A 142 -16.02 8.94 5.72
C ALA A 142 -15.42 8.97 4.30
N ARG A 143 -15.63 10.07 3.56
CA ARG A 143 -15.03 10.27 2.22
C ARG A 143 -13.50 10.35 2.28
N VAL A 144 -12.95 11.14 3.20
CA VAL A 144 -11.50 11.30 3.37
C VAL A 144 -10.86 9.97 3.77
N ILE A 145 -11.43 9.28 4.75
CA ILE A 145 -10.93 7.99 5.24
C ILE A 145 -10.98 6.96 4.11
N GLY A 146 -12.12 6.82 3.43
CA GLY A 146 -12.30 5.81 2.39
C GLY A 146 -11.38 6.02 1.19
N PHE A 147 -11.19 7.26 0.74
CA PHE A 147 -10.24 7.58 -0.32
C PHE A 147 -8.79 7.28 0.09
N SER A 148 -8.39 7.78 1.25
CA SER A 148 -7.02 7.65 1.74
C SER A 148 -6.66 6.19 2.01
N SER A 149 -7.53 5.44 2.68
CA SER A 149 -7.29 4.03 2.99
C SER A 149 -7.20 3.18 1.73
N ALA A 150 -8.08 3.41 0.74
CA ALA A 150 -8.04 2.67 -0.53
C ALA A 150 -6.74 2.92 -1.29
N ARG A 151 -6.30 4.18 -1.35
CA ARG A 151 -5.03 4.53 -2.00
C ARG A 151 -3.85 3.91 -1.27
N ILE A 152 -3.74 4.10 0.04
CA ILE A 152 -2.63 3.59 0.85
C ILE A 152 -2.55 2.06 0.77
N PHE A 153 -3.70 1.37 0.80
CA PHE A 153 -3.71 -0.09 0.70
C PHE A 153 -3.13 -0.59 -0.64
N SER A 154 -3.47 0.08 -1.75
CA SER A 154 -2.89 -0.28 -3.05
C SER A 154 -1.38 -0.04 -3.11
N GLU A 155 -0.89 1.07 -2.55
CA GLU A 155 0.54 1.37 -2.49
C GLU A 155 1.29 0.44 -1.53
N LEU A 156 0.64 -0.01 -0.46
CA LEU A 156 1.21 -0.98 0.47
C LEU A 156 1.48 -2.31 -0.24
N ASP A 157 0.54 -2.79 -1.05
CA ASP A 157 0.70 -4.02 -1.82
C ASP A 157 1.86 -3.90 -2.82
N PHE A 158 1.92 -2.79 -3.56
CA PHE A 158 3.04 -2.49 -4.46
C PHE A 158 4.37 -2.38 -3.73
N TYR A 159 4.40 -1.78 -2.54
CA TYR A 159 5.61 -1.68 -1.73
C TYR A 159 6.09 -3.07 -1.28
N LEU A 160 5.19 -3.97 -0.90
CA LEU A 160 5.54 -5.34 -0.54
C LEU A 160 6.09 -6.12 -1.74
N PHE A 161 5.47 -5.99 -2.92
CA PHE A 161 6.00 -6.57 -4.15
C PHE A 161 7.38 -6.03 -4.49
N TYR A 162 7.56 -4.70 -4.46
CA TYR A 162 8.86 -4.08 -4.69
C TYR A 162 9.92 -4.60 -3.72
N ARG A 163 9.60 -4.71 -2.43
CA ARG A 163 10.51 -5.27 -1.42
C ARG A 163 10.86 -6.72 -1.69
N GLN A 164 9.92 -7.51 -2.19
CA GLN A 164 10.17 -8.89 -2.58
C GLN A 164 11.06 -8.95 -3.82
N ASP A 165 10.80 -8.12 -4.83
CA ASP A 165 11.55 -8.10 -6.09
C ASP A 165 13.01 -7.64 -5.93
N ILE A 166 13.27 -6.63 -5.09
CA ILE A 166 14.67 -6.23 -4.78
C ILE A 166 15.38 -7.25 -3.90
N ALA A 167 14.62 -8.03 -3.14
CA ALA A 167 15.17 -9.10 -2.34
C ALA A 167 15.50 -10.29 -3.25
N GLU A 168 14.56 -10.78 -4.02
CA GLU A 168 14.75 -12.01 -4.78
C GLU A 168 15.53 -11.76 -6.07
N PHE A 169 16.56 -12.57 -6.31
CA PHE A 169 17.18 -12.57 -7.65
C PHE A 169 16.24 -13.26 -8.62
N ALA A 170 16.05 -12.64 -9.79
CA ALA A 170 15.26 -13.23 -10.86
C ALA A 170 15.74 -14.67 -11.14
N PRO A 171 14.83 -15.65 -11.16
CA PRO A 171 15.20 -17.02 -11.50
C PRO A 171 15.80 -17.05 -12.91
N PRO A 172 16.84 -17.88 -13.15
CA PRO A 172 17.37 -18.04 -14.50
C PRO A 172 16.25 -18.36 -15.49
N ILE A 173 16.29 -17.71 -16.66
CA ILE A 173 15.34 -18.00 -17.73
C ILE A 173 15.45 -19.49 -18.06
N ALA A 174 14.32 -20.19 -18.05
CA ALA A 174 14.29 -21.60 -18.40
C ALA A 174 14.80 -21.79 -19.84
N ASN A 175 15.59 -22.85 -20.05
CA ASN A 175 16.02 -23.21 -21.40
C ASN A 175 14.80 -23.45 -22.30
N PRO A 176 14.88 -23.11 -23.60
CA PRO A 176 13.80 -23.41 -24.53
C PRO A 176 13.54 -24.92 -24.54
N MET A 177 12.27 -25.29 -24.37
CA MET A 177 11.84 -26.68 -24.48
C MET A 177 11.50 -27.00 -25.93
N ASP A 178 12.02 -28.13 -26.43
CA ASP A 178 11.57 -28.67 -27.70
C ASP A 178 10.12 -29.15 -27.56
N VAL A 179 9.22 -28.54 -28.33
CA VAL A 179 7.79 -28.92 -28.37
C VAL A 179 7.53 -30.06 -29.36
N HIS A 180 8.53 -30.47 -30.15
CA HIS A 180 8.37 -31.53 -31.12
C HIS A 180 8.46 -32.93 -30.50
N VAL A 181 7.71 -33.86 -31.07
CA VAL A 181 7.71 -35.28 -30.69
C VAL A 181 8.86 -36.05 -31.38
N LYS A 182 9.66 -35.39 -32.23
CA LYS A 182 10.80 -36.04 -32.91
C LYS A 182 11.92 -36.26 -31.90
N GLY A 183 12.49 -37.47 -31.86
CA GLY A 183 13.56 -37.82 -30.93
C GLY A 183 13.11 -38.27 -29.54
N THR A 184 11.87 -37.99 -29.11
CA THR A 184 11.31 -38.52 -27.85
C THR A 184 10.78 -39.94 -27.98
N ARG A 185 10.47 -40.37 -29.20
CA ARG A 185 10.07 -41.75 -29.55
C ARG A 185 11.22 -42.49 -30.22
N THR A 186 12.26 -42.84 -29.48
CA THR A 186 13.29 -43.76 -29.96
C THR A 186 12.75 -45.19 -29.91
N GLY A 187 12.54 -45.79 -31.09
CA GLY A 187 12.36 -47.24 -31.20
C GLY A 187 13.65 -47.98 -30.86
N GLU A 188 13.56 -49.27 -30.60
CA GLU A 188 14.74 -50.11 -30.41
C GLU A 188 15.61 -50.12 -31.67
N LEU A 189 16.91 -49.88 -31.51
CA LEU A 189 17.87 -49.97 -32.61
C LEU A 189 17.84 -51.42 -33.11
N LYS A 190 17.40 -51.64 -34.36
CA LYS A 190 17.51 -52.97 -34.95
C LYS A 190 18.99 -53.36 -35.00
N SER A 191 19.31 -54.57 -34.52
CA SER A 191 20.63 -55.19 -34.69
C SER A 191 21.06 -55.08 -36.16
N PHE A 192 22.27 -54.58 -36.39
CA PHE A 192 22.86 -54.45 -37.74
C PHE A 192 23.61 -55.70 -38.20
N PHE A 193 23.33 -56.85 -37.58
CA PHE A 193 23.78 -58.16 -38.01
C PHE A 193 22.68 -59.20 -37.75
#